data_AF-A0A7W1V3I3-F1
#
_entry.id   AF-A0A7W1V3I3-F1
#
_cell.length_a   1.000
_cell.length_b   1.000
_cell.length_c   1.000
_cell.angle_alpha   90.00
_cell.angle_beta   90.00
_cell.angle_gamma   90.00
#
_symmetry.space_group_name_H-M   'P 1'
#
loop_
_entity.id
_entity.type
_entity.pdbx_description
1 polymer ?
#
loop_
_entity_poly.entity_id
_entity_poly.type
_entity_poly.pdbx_seq_one_letter_code
_entity_poly.pdbx_strand_id
1 'polypeptide(L)'
;MSQRAWLTTSRPVTLHEHTAIVAVPDDFTRSQLETRLRPRLEEALSSALALPVHIAVTVDTSLAPVHPPAPDPATELARQERPRRPANSFAEAAFSPQSALSTNRYDESGVRELALAAPAIGPPTVGNRRQAVAETRLNPKYTFETFVIGSSNRFAHAAAVAVAEAPGKAYNPLLIYGESGLGKTHLLHAIGHYVRSLFTGARVRYVSSEEFTNDFINAIRDDRAATFQRRYRDVDVLLIDDIQFLEGKIQTQEEFFHTFNTLHNANKQIVISSDRPPKRLEALEDRLRNRFEWGLLTDVIPPDLETRIAILRKKAATENLTAPP
;
A
#
# COMPACT_ATOMS: atom_id res chain seq x y z
N MET A 1 13.37 -29.08 -28.53
CA MET A 1 14.15 -27.87 -28.90
C MET A 1 13.60 -26.55 -28.34
N SER A 2 12.62 -26.52 -27.42
CA SER A 2 12.01 -25.25 -26.96
C SER A 2 12.56 -24.65 -25.66
N GLN A 3 13.58 -25.24 -25.01
CA GLN A 3 14.11 -24.75 -23.72
C GLN A 3 15.18 -23.65 -23.86
N ARG A 4 15.74 -23.42 -25.05
CA ARG A 4 16.83 -22.43 -25.26
C ARG A 4 16.34 -21.02 -25.59
N ALA A 5 15.06 -20.83 -25.95
CA ALA A 5 14.56 -19.53 -26.40
C ALA A 5 14.52 -18.47 -25.28
N TRP A 6 14.15 -18.86 -24.05
CA TRP A 6 13.94 -17.90 -22.95
C TRP A 6 15.23 -17.46 -22.24
N LEU A 7 16.29 -18.28 -22.29
CA LEU A 7 17.60 -17.92 -21.75
C LEU A 7 18.37 -16.95 -22.65
N THR A 8 17.97 -16.81 -23.92
CA THR A 8 18.68 -15.92 -24.87
C THR A 8 18.37 -14.44 -24.58
N THR A 9 17.29 -14.17 -23.85
CA THR A 9 16.84 -12.81 -23.48
C THR A 9 17.27 -12.40 -22.07
N SER A 10 17.83 -13.32 -21.28
CA SER A 10 18.33 -13.02 -19.94
C SER A 10 19.73 -12.42 -20.01
N ARG A 11 19.92 -11.21 -19.47
CA ARG A 11 21.24 -10.62 -19.31
C ARG A 11 21.71 -10.79 -17.87
N PRO A 12 22.96 -11.28 -17.65
CA PRO A 12 23.56 -11.20 -16.33
C PRO A 12 23.78 -9.73 -16.01
N VAL A 13 23.15 -9.24 -14.94
CA VAL A 13 23.23 -7.83 -14.56
C VAL A 13 24.52 -7.60 -13.77
N THR A 14 24.75 -8.39 -12.71
CA THR A 14 25.92 -8.30 -11.83
C THR A 14 26.07 -9.56 -10.98
N LEU A 15 27.31 -9.89 -10.60
CA LEU A 15 27.63 -10.84 -9.52
C LEU A 15 28.18 -10.02 -8.34
N HIS A 16 27.48 -10.03 -7.20
CA HIS A 16 27.96 -9.37 -5.99
C HIS A 16 28.12 -10.41 -4.89
N GLU A 17 29.37 -10.59 -4.46
CA GLU A 17 29.79 -11.61 -3.49
C GLU A 17 29.27 -13.01 -3.86
N HIS A 18 28.16 -13.43 -3.26
CA HIS A 18 27.57 -14.77 -3.41
C HIS A 18 26.20 -14.75 -4.12
N THR A 19 25.77 -13.63 -4.71
CA THR A 19 24.46 -13.52 -5.36
C THR A 19 24.59 -13.09 -6.82
N ALA A 20 24.11 -13.94 -7.73
CA ALA A 20 23.99 -13.64 -9.14
C ALA A 20 22.61 -13.04 -9.43
N ILE A 21 22.58 -11.82 -9.97
CA ILE A 21 21.33 -11.13 -10.36
C ILE A 21 21.07 -11.36 -11.84
N VAL A 22 19.90 -11.95 -12.14
CA VAL A 22 19.45 -12.23 -13.50
C VAL A 22 18.21 -11.40 -13.81
N ALA A 23 18.28 -10.58 -14.86
CA ALA A 23 17.11 -9.85 -15.36
C ALA A 23 16.32 -10.71 -16.36
N VAL A 24 15.00 -10.72 -16.21
CA VAL A 24 14.06 -11.42 -17.10
C VAL A 24 12.96 -10.46 -17.59
N PRO A 25 12.42 -10.66 -18.81
CA PRO A 25 11.53 -9.69 -19.44
C PRO A 25 10.10 -9.63 -18.85
N ASP A 26 9.66 -10.67 -18.15
CA ASP A 26 8.29 -10.80 -17.65
C ASP A 26 8.21 -11.70 -16.40
N ASP A 27 7.13 -11.52 -15.63
CA ASP A 27 6.86 -12.26 -14.39
C ASP A 27 6.66 -13.77 -14.61
N PHE A 28 6.19 -14.19 -15.78
CA PHE A 28 6.06 -15.61 -16.10
C PHE A 28 7.43 -16.27 -16.26
N THR A 29 8.36 -15.59 -16.95
CA THR A 29 9.76 -16.02 -17.06
C THR A 29 10.45 -16.04 -15.70
N ARG A 30 10.16 -15.07 -14.82
CA ARG A 30 10.64 -15.05 -13.43
C ARG A 30 10.18 -16.29 -12.65
N SER A 31 8.88 -16.55 -12.63
CA SER A 31 8.30 -17.67 -11.89
C SER A 31 8.84 -19.02 -12.37
N GLN A 32 9.03 -19.19 -13.69
CA GLN A 32 9.64 -20.39 -14.25
C GLN A 32 11.12 -20.54 -13.87
N LEU A 33 11.88 -19.43 -13.88
CA LEU A 33 13.30 -19.45 -13.48
C LEU A 33 13.46 -19.79 -12.00
N GLU A 34 12.67 -19.18 -11.12
CA GLU A 34 12.69 -19.40 -9.67
C GLU A 34 12.22 -20.80 -9.28
N THR A 35 11.24 -21.37 -9.99
CA THR A 35 10.64 -22.67 -9.63
C THR A 35 11.39 -23.86 -10.22
N ARG A 36 11.75 -23.80 -11.52
CA ARG A 36 12.30 -24.97 -12.24
C ARG A 36 13.80 -24.94 -12.43
N LEU A 37 14.39 -23.76 -12.62
CA LEU A 37 15.79 -23.62 -13.04
C LEU A 37 16.72 -23.21 -11.91
N ARG A 38 16.19 -22.60 -10.84
CA ARG A 38 16.94 -22.18 -9.65
C ARG A 38 17.89 -23.26 -9.09
N PRO A 39 17.44 -24.47 -8.71
CA PRO A 39 18.33 -25.43 -8.09
C PRO A 39 19.45 -25.89 -9.03
N ARG A 40 19.17 -26.02 -10.33
CA ARG A 40 20.17 -26.42 -11.33
C ARG A 40 21.18 -25.32 -11.64
N LEU A 41 20.75 -24.06 -11.65
CA LEU A 41 21.63 -22.93 -11.90
C LEU A 41 22.48 -22.58 -10.67
N GLU A 42 21.93 -22.65 -9.46
CA GLU A 42 22.69 -22.46 -8.22
C GLU A 42 23.76 -23.55 -8.06
N GLU A 43 23.45 -24.81 -8.36
CA GLU A 43 24.42 -25.91 -8.34
C GLU A 43 25.53 -25.74 -9.40
N ALA A 44 25.17 -25.40 -10.64
CA ALA A 44 26.13 -25.19 -11.71
C ALA A 44 27.04 -23.98 -11.46
N LEU A 45 26.49 -22.86 -10.99
CA LEU A 45 27.27 -21.65 -10.67
C LEU A 45 28.15 -21.85 -9.45
N SER A 46 27.65 -22.53 -8.42
CA SER A 46 28.44 -22.83 -7.22
C SER A 46 29.59 -23.79 -7.52
N SER A 47 29.36 -24.77 -8.41
CA SER A 47 30.42 -25.68 -8.88
C SER A 47 31.46 -24.96 -9.74
N ALA A 48 31.04 -24.04 -10.62
CA ALA A 48 31.95 -23.31 -11.50
C ALA A 48 32.79 -22.24 -10.77
N LEU A 49 32.22 -21.61 -9.73
CA LEU A 49 32.86 -20.51 -8.99
C LEU A 49 33.48 -20.94 -7.64
N ALA A 50 33.34 -22.22 -7.26
CA ALA A 50 33.82 -22.80 -6.00
C ALA A 50 33.37 -22.03 -4.73
N LEU A 51 32.24 -21.32 -4.82
CA LEU A 51 31.64 -20.51 -3.78
C LEU A 51 30.12 -20.75 -3.82
N PRO A 52 29.39 -20.69 -2.69
CA PRO A 52 27.94 -20.83 -2.71
C PRO A 52 27.32 -19.61 -3.41
N VAL A 53 26.63 -19.83 -4.54
CA VAL A 53 26.00 -18.76 -5.32
C VAL A 53 24.48 -18.91 -5.27
N HIS A 54 23.80 -17.86 -4.82
CA HIS A 54 22.35 -17.73 -4.84
C HIS A 54 21.90 -16.91 -6.04
N ILE A 55 20.72 -17.21 -6.58
CA ILE A 55 20.17 -16.46 -7.72
C ILE A 55 19.02 -15.57 -7.26
N ALA A 56 19.13 -14.29 -7.56
CA ALA A 56 18.05 -13.32 -7.43
C ALA A 56 17.55 -12.93 -8.83
N VAL A 57 16.24 -13.02 -9.05
CA VAL A 57 15.63 -12.72 -10.35
C VAL A 57 14.90 -11.40 -10.28
N THR A 58 15.19 -10.51 -11.24
CA THR A 58 14.58 -9.18 -11.35
C THR A 58 13.83 -9.10 -12.68
N VAL A 59 12.68 -8.42 -12.70
CA VAL A 59 11.95 -8.21 -13.96
C VAL A 59 12.33 -6.86 -14.54
N ASP A 60 12.88 -6.89 -15.75
CA ASP A 60 13.19 -5.71 -16.55
C ASP A 60 12.37 -5.76 -17.83
N THR A 61 11.25 -5.02 -17.81
CA THR A 61 10.30 -4.95 -18.92
C THR A 61 10.86 -4.23 -20.15
N SER A 62 12.02 -3.57 -20.03
CA SER A 62 12.73 -3.00 -21.18
C SER A 62 13.40 -4.06 -22.08
N LEU A 63 13.51 -5.31 -21.59
CA LEU A 63 14.06 -6.44 -22.33
C LEU A 63 13.01 -7.17 -23.18
N ALA A 64 11.73 -6.81 -23.06
CA ALA A 64 10.68 -7.40 -23.89
C ALA A 64 10.85 -6.97 -25.36
N PRO A 65 10.85 -7.89 -26.33
CA PRO A 65 10.89 -7.51 -27.74
C PRO A 65 9.68 -6.63 -28.06
N VAL A 66 9.95 -5.43 -28.56
CA VAL A 66 8.94 -4.45 -28.97
C VAL A 66 8.05 -5.09 -30.04
N HIS A 67 6.88 -5.57 -29.64
CA HIS A 67 5.82 -5.89 -30.59
C HIS A 67 5.13 -4.58 -30.96
N PRO A 68 4.94 -4.26 -32.25
CA PRO A 68 4.08 -3.15 -32.63
C PRO A 68 2.66 -3.41 -32.10
N PRO A 69 1.94 -2.36 -31.69
CA PRO A 69 0.63 -2.51 -31.06
C PRO A 69 -0.32 -3.26 -32.00
N ALA A 70 -0.96 -4.31 -31.46
CA ALA A 70 -2.03 -5.01 -32.14
C ALA A 70 -3.19 -4.04 -32.42
N PRO A 71 -3.86 -4.13 -33.59
CA PRO A 71 -4.95 -3.24 -33.93
C PRO A 71 -6.18 -3.48 -33.04
N ASP A 72 -6.89 -2.39 -32.77
CA ASP A 72 -8.07 -2.28 -31.92
C ASP A 72 -9.20 -3.25 -32.33
N PRO A 73 -9.76 -4.07 -31.42
CA PRO A 73 -10.83 -5.04 -31.74
C PRO A 73 -12.16 -4.40 -32.19
N ALA A 74 -12.27 -3.07 -32.14
CA ALA A 74 -13.43 -2.33 -32.64
C ALA A 74 -13.46 -2.19 -34.19
N THR A 75 -12.41 -2.58 -34.91
CA THR A 75 -12.33 -2.38 -36.37
C THR A 75 -12.75 -3.62 -37.19
N GLU A 76 -12.87 -4.79 -36.56
CA GLU A 76 -13.12 -6.06 -37.26
C GLU A 76 -14.62 -6.40 -37.42
N LEU A 77 -15.50 -5.84 -36.58
CA LEU A 77 -16.96 -6.03 -36.66
C LEU A 77 -17.68 -5.10 -37.66
N ALA A 78 -16.97 -4.19 -38.33
CA ALA A 78 -17.55 -3.26 -39.31
C ALA A 78 -17.30 -3.65 -40.77
N ARG A 79 -16.61 -4.77 -41.04
CA ARG A 79 -16.25 -5.21 -42.41
C ARG A 79 -17.04 -6.40 -42.95
N GLN A 80 -17.94 -6.98 -42.17
CA GLN A 80 -18.86 -8.00 -42.65
C GLN A 80 -20.29 -7.55 -42.40
N GLU A 81 -21.06 -7.54 -43.49
CA GLU A 81 -22.52 -7.34 -43.56
C GLU A 81 -23.06 -5.91 -43.72
N ARG A 82 -23.24 -5.54 -45.00
CA ARG A 82 -24.45 -4.93 -45.59
C ARG A 82 -24.27 -4.87 -47.14
N PRO A 83 -25.34 -4.84 -47.96
CA PRO A 83 -26.63 -5.55 -47.89
C PRO A 83 -27.05 -6.15 -49.26
N ARG A 84 -28.02 -7.08 -49.28
CA ARG A 84 -28.91 -7.28 -50.43
C ARG A 84 -30.36 -7.47 -49.96
N ARG A 85 -31.20 -6.46 -50.22
CA ARG A 85 -32.67 -6.58 -50.41
C ARG A 85 -32.93 -7.19 -51.80
N PRO A 86 -34.12 -7.74 -52.14
CA PRO A 86 -35.49 -7.36 -51.72
C PRO A 86 -36.37 -8.60 -51.37
N ALA A 87 -37.70 -8.63 -51.15
CA ALA A 87 -38.84 -7.75 -51.41
C ALA A 87 -40.05 -8.12 -50.49
N ASN A 88 -40.92 -7.13 -50.24
CA ASN A 88 -42.39 -7.20 -50.14
C ASN A 88 -43.12 -8.22 -49.22
N SER A 89 -43.85 -7.72 -48.22
CA SER A 89 -45.30 -7.40 -48.27
C SER A 89 -46.10 -7.73 -46.98
N PHE A 90 -47.11 -6.88 -46.71
CA PHE A 90 -48.23 -6.99 -45.75
C PHE A 90 -47.87 -6.91 -44.25
N ALA A 91 -48.69 -6.42 -43.30
CA ALA A 91 -49.86 -5.56 -43.15
C ALA A 91 -50.02 -5.43 -41.60
N GLU A 92 -50.05 -4.24 -41.00
CA GLU A 92 -51.25 -3.52 -40.51
C GLU A 92 -51.75 -3.93 -39.10
N ALA A 93 -52.24 -2.93 -38.34
CA ALA A 93 -52.91 -2.94 -37.01
C ALA A 93 -52.02 -3.16 -35.75
N ALA A 94 -51.79 -2.16 -34.89
CA ALA A 94 -52.71 -1.51 -33.93
C ALA A 94 -53.18 -2.44 -32.79
N PHE A 95 -52.79 -2.14 -31.54
CA PHE A 95 -53.66 -1.98 -30.35
C PHE A 95 -52.83 -1.92 -29.05
N SER A 96 -53.04 -0.86 -28.27
CA SER A 96 -52.97 -0.93 -26.79
C SER A 96 -54.40 -1.11 -26.27
N PRO A 97 -54.59 -1.76 -25.11
CA PRO A 97 -55.15 -1.01 -23.99
C PRO A 97 -54.64 -1.43 -22.60
N GLN A 98 -55.04 -0.62 -21.62
CA GLN A 98 -54.61 -0.52 -20.23
C GLN A 98 -55.22 -1.58 -19.29
N SER A 99 -54.62 -1.62 -18.09
CA SER A 99 -55.24 -1.75 -16.74
C SER A 99 -55.75 -3.11 -16.20
N ALA A 100 -55.15 -3.50 -15.06
CA ALA A 100 -55.81 -4.08 -13.87
C ALA A 100 -54.82 -3.93 -12.68
N LEU A 101 -55.07 -3.07 -11.67
CA LEU A 101 -55.82 -3.37 -10.44
C LEU A 101 -55.43 -4.70 -9.78
N SER A 102 -54.58 -4.63 -8.76
CA SER A 102 -54.49 -5.63 -7.69
C SER A 102 -54.27 -4.94 -6.35
N THR A 103 -55.29 -5.04 -5.52
CA THR A 103 -55.35 -4.70 -4.10
C THR A 103 -54.44 -5.62 -3.28
N ASN A 104 -53.72 -5.07 -2.29
CA ASN A 104 -53.43 -5.83 -1.09
C ASN A 104 -53.37 -4.92 0.14
N ARG A 105 -54.29 -5.19 1.07
CA ARG A 105 -54.30 -4.73 2.46
C ARG A 105 -53.39 -5.67 3.25
N TYR A 106 -52.50 -5.13 4.07
CA TYR A 106 -52.04 -5.78 5.30
C TYR A 106 -51.84 -4.73 6.40
N ASP A 107 -52.02 -5.23 7.61
CA ASP A 107 -52.51 -4.59 8.83
C ASP A 107 -51.39 -3.99 9.70
N GLU A 108 -51.80 -3.11 10.60
CA GLU A 108 -51.01 -2.49 11.66
C GLU A 108 -50.60 -3.51 12.74
N SER A 109 -49.38 -3.40 13.26
CA SER A 109 -49.08 -3.50 14.71
C SER A 109 -47.57 -3.47 15.00
N GLY A 110 -47.16 -2.60 15.94
CA GLY A 110 -45.95 -2.82 16.72
C GLY A 110 -44.81 -1.82 16.55
N VAL A 111 -45.05 -0.52 16.80
CA VAL A 111 -43.95 0.41 17.17
C VAL A 111 -43.97 0.60 18.68
N ARG A 112 -42.97 0.01 19.34
CA ARG A 112 -42.74 0.17 20.78
C ARG A 112 -41.66 1.22 21.01
N GLU A 113 -42.11 2.27 21.68
CA GLU A 113 -41.40 3.40 22.25
C GLU A 113 -40.26 2.98 23.20
N LEU A 114 -39.06 3.52 22.97
CA LEU A 114 -37.96 3.57 23.92
C LEU A 114 -37.35 4.97 23.87
N ALA A 115 -37.92 5.85 24.70
CA ALA A 115 -37.39 7.15 25.05
C ALA A 115 -36.09 7.01 25.86
N LEU A 116 -35.02 7.67 25.42
CA LEU A 116 -33.84 7.96 26.23
C LEU A 116 -33.46 9.44 26.05
N ALA A 117 -33.18 10.05 27.19
CA ALA A 117 -33.18 11.48 27.45
C ALA A 117 -32.12 12.30 26.70
N ALA A 118 -32.52 13.49 26.24
CA ALA A 118 -31.63 14.54 25.75
C ALA A 118 -31.14 15.43 26.90
N PRO A 119 -29.86 15.82 26.96
CA PRO A 119 -29.43 16.94 27.78
C PRO A 119 -29.54 18.25 26.99
N ALA A 120 -30.06 19.29 27.64
CA ALA A 120 -30.22 20.64 27.10
C ALA A 120 -28.87 21.30 26.79
N ILE A 121 -28.73 21.86 25.58
CA ILE A 121 -27.57 22.65 25.15
C ILE A 121 -27.96 24.14 25.19
N GLY A 122 -27.27 24.92 26.03
CA GLY A 122 -27.35 26.39 26.05
C GLY A 122 -26.69 27.04 24.82
N PRO A 123 -26.90 28.34 24.58
CA PRO A 123 -26.53 28.99 23.32
C PRO A 123 -25.00 29.09 23.14
N PRO A 124 -24.48 28.99 21.90
CA PRO A 124 -23.05 29.00 21.66
C PRO A 124 -22.49 30.42 21.78
N THR A 125 -21.54 30.59 22.69
CA THR A 125 -20.72 31.80 22.78
C THR A 125 -19.75 31.82 21.60
N VAL A 126 -19.76 32.92 20.85
CA VAL A 126 -18.84 33.21 19.75
C VAL A 126 -17.41 33.29 20.32
N GLY A 127 -16.59 32.26 20.04
CA GLY A 127 -15.26 32.13 20.64
C GLY A 127 -14.30 31.34 19.74
N ASN A 128 -13.67 32.07 18.83
CA ASN A 128 -12.39 31.76 18.19
C ASN A 128 -12.27 30.49 17.32
N ARG A 129 -12.47 30.73 16.02
CA ARG A 129 -12.04 29.97 14.85
C ARG A 129 -10.51 29.75 14.87
N ARG A 130 -10.02 28.81 15.69
CA ARG A 130 -8.64 28.27 15.68
C ARG A 130 -8.58 26.77 16.03
N GLN A 131 -9.65 26.02 15.79
CA GLN A 131 -9.49 24.59 15.50
C GLN A 131 -9.09 24.45 14.04
N ALA A 132 -7.84 24.83 13.74
CA ALA A 132 -7.17 24.23 12.61
C ALA A 132 -7.17 22.74 12.89
N VAL A 133 -7.89 21.98 12.08
CA VAL A 133 -7.70 20.53 11.94
C VAL A 133 -6.20 20.31 12.00
N ALA A 134 -5.71 19.62 13.04
CA ALA A 134 -4.31 19.28 13.14
C ALA A 134 -4.03 18.34 11.96
N GLU A 135 -3.65 18.90 10.81
CA GLU A 135 -2.94 18.16 9.78
C GLU A 135 -1.82 17.47 10.53
N THR A 136 -1.83 16.14 10.61
CA THR A 136 -0.85 15.39 11.40
C THR A 136 0.51 15.60 10.75
N ARG A 137 1.20 16.61 11.28
CA ARG A 137 2.45 17.11 10.74
C ARG A 137 3.54 16.10 11.09
N LEU A 138 4.45 15.93 10.15
CA LEU A 138 5.66 15.16 10.39
C LEU A 138 6.47 15.83 11.51
N ASN A 139 6.84 15.07 12.53
CA ASN A 139 7.72 15.53 13.60
C ASN A 139 9.10 15.91 13.01
N PRO A 140 9.54 17.17 13.14
CA PRO A 140 10.79 17.65 12.53
C PRO A 140 12.06 16.98 13.09
N LYS A 141 11.98 16.30 14.23
CA LYS A 141 13.12 15.60 14.84
C LYS A 141 13.41 14.24 14.20
N TYR A 142 12.45 13.67 13.48
CA TYR A 142 12.53 12.31 12.95
C TYR A 142 12.90 12.31 11.48
N THR A 143 14.19 12.45 11.18
CA THR A 143 14.72 12.46 9.81
C THR A 143 15.75 11.33 9.62
N PHE A 144 16.13 11.01 8.39
CA PHE A 144 17.16 9.99 8.16
C PHE A 144 18.50 10.39 8.76
N GLU A 145 18.85 11.67 8.72
CA GLU A 145 20.08 12.22 9.28
C GLU A 145 20.14 12.05 10.79
N THR A 146 18.99 12.06 11.48
CA THR A 146 18.93 11.87 12.94
C THR A 146 18.83 10.40 13.36
N PHE A 147 18.52 9.49 12.43
CA PHE A 147 18.47 8.06 12.69
C PHE A 147 19.89 7.48 12.86
N VAL A 148 20.07 6.49 13.75
CA VAL A 148 21.37 5.80 13.93
C VAL A 148 21.27 4.42 13.32
N ILE A 149 22.11 4.18 12.32
CA ILE A 149 22.12 2.93 11.58
C ILE A 149 23.04 1.94 12.30
N GLY A 150 22.50 0.75 12.58
CA GLY A 150 23.21 -0.38 13.16
C GLY A 150 22.88 -1.68 12.44
N SER A 151 23.56 -2.76 12.80
CA SER A 151 23.30 -4.11 12.27
C SER A 151 21.81 -4.49 12.35
N SER A 152 21.14 -4.10 13.43
CA SER A 152 19.75 -4.42 13.75
C SER A 152 18.67 -3.68 12.95
N ASN A 153 19.03 -2.61 12.25
CA ASN A 153 18.07 -1.74 11.56
C ASN A 153 18.52 -1.29 10.16
N ARG A 154 19.71 -1.72 9.72
CA ARG A 154 20.32 -1.34 8.43
C ARG A 154 19.42 -1.68 7.25
N PHE A 155 18.81 -2.86 7.25
CA PHE A 155 17.94 -3.28 6.17
C PHE A 155 16.65 -2.44 6.12
N ALA A 156 15.99 -2.24 7.26
CA ALA A 156 14.81 -1.39 7.36
C ALA A 156 15.11 0.06 6.93
N HIS A 157 16.27 0.60 7.33
CA HIS A 157 16.73 1.91 6.90
C HIS A 157 16.94 1.98 5.39
N ALA A 158 17.64 1.00 4.79
CA ALA A 158 17.87 0.96 3.35
C ALA A 158 16.56 0.85 2.56
N ALA A 159 15.62 0.02 3.02
CA ALA A 159 14.27 -0.09 2.46
C ALA A 159 13.50 1.23 2.53
N ALA A 160 13.56 1.91 3.67
CA ALA A 160 12.94 3.21 3.87
C ALA A 160 13.50 4.27 2.91
N VAL A 161 14.83 4.31 2.73
CA VAL A 161 15.47 5.22 1.77
C VAL A 161 15.03 4.89 0.33
N ALA A 162 15.06 3.63 -0.08
CA ALA A 162 14.65 3.23 -1.44
C ALA A 162 13.20 3.62 -1.76
N VAL A 163 12.29 3.46 -0.80
CA VAL A 163 10.89 3.88 -0.93
C VAL A 163 10.75 5.40 -0.96
N ALA A 164 11.56 6.13 -0.20
CA ALA A 164 11.53 7.59 -0.18
C ALA A 164 12.12 8.20 -1.47
N GLU A 165 13.13 7.57 -2.08
CA GLU A 165 13.75 7.99 -3.35
C GLU A 165 12.87 7.68 -4.57
N ALA A 166 12.12 6.57 -4.54
CA ALA A 166 11.23 6.18 -5.64
C ALA A 166 9.84 5.73 -5.13
N PRO A 167 9.01 6.66 -4.60
CA PRO A 167 7.70 6.34 -4.06
C PRO A 167 6.80 5.66 -5.10
N GLY A 168 6.17 4.56 -4.71
CA GLY A 168 5.24 3.77 -5.54
C GLY A 168 5.92 2.87 -6.57
N LYS A 169 7.26 2.89 -6.68
CA LYS A 169 8.01 2.12 -7.70
C LYS A 169 8.90 1.02 -7.13
N ALA A 170 9.63 1.28 -6.04
CA ALA A 170 10.56 0.31 -5.48
C ALA A 170 9.83 -0.85 -4.78
N TYR A 171 9.09 -0.53 -3.70
CA TYR A 171 8.32 -1.49 -2.91
C TYR A 171 6.99 -0.86 -2.48
N ASN A 172 5.87 -1.51 -2.80
CA ASN A 172 4.56 -1.01 -2.41
C ASN A 172 3.58 -2.16 -2.04
N PRO A 173 3.17 -2.29 -0.77
CA PRO A 173 3.54 -1.45 0.38
C PRO A 173 4.97 -1.72 0.90
N LEU A 174 5.47 -0.84 1.77
CA LEU A 174 6.56 -1.16 2.69
C LEU A 174 5.99 -1.37 4.09
N LEU A 175 6.26 -2.52 4.71
CA LEU A 175 5.87 -2.80 6.08
C LEU A 175 7.10 -2.96 6.97
N ILE A 176 7.21 -2.10 7.98
CA ILE A 176 8.27 -2.10 8.99
C ILE A 176 7.69 -2.62 10.30
N TYR A 177 8.16 -3.76 10.80
CA TYR A 177 7.69 -4.30 12.07
C TYR A 177 8.80 -4.50 13.10
N GLY A 178 8.42 -4.55 14.38
CA GLY A 178 9.35 -4.74 15.49
C GLY A 178 8.75 -4.25 16.79
N GLU A 179 9.35 -4.60 17.91
CA GLU A 179 8.86 -4.18 19.24
C GLU A 179 8.80 -2.66 19.40
N SER A 180 8.14 -2.22 20.47
CA SER A 180 8.04 -0.79 20.79
C SER A 180 9.41 -0.15 21.01
N GLY A 181 9.55 1.12 20.63
CA GLY A 181 10.77 1.90 20.87
C GLY A 181 11.94 1.60 19.93
N LEU A 182 11.77 0.76 18.90
CA LEU A 182 12.84 0.40 17.96
C LEU A 182 13.03 1.38 16.78
N GLY A 183 12.28 2.49 16.76
CA GLY A 183 12.46 3.54 15.74
C GLY A 183 11.57 3.40 14.50
N LYS A 184 10.53 2.56 14.53
CA LYS A 184 9.55 2.41 13.44
C LYS A 184 8.90 3.75 13.05
N THR A 185 8.33 4.45 14.02
CA THR A 185 7.76 5.80 13.84
C THR A 185 8.80 6.78 13.30
N HIS A 186 10.05 6.72 13.78
CA HIS A 186 11.13 7.58 13.27
C HIS A 186 11.34 7.36 11.77
N LEU A 187 11.44 6.10 11.33
CA LEU A 187 11.60 5.76 9.91
C LEU A 187 10.41 6.23 9.07
N LEU A 188 9.17 6.04 9.53
CA LEU A 188 7.98 6.54 8.82
C LEU A 188 8.06 8.05 8.60
N HIS A 189 8.35 8.79 9.66
CA HIS A 189 8.49 10.25 9.58
C HIS A 189 9.65 10.67 8.67
N ALA A 190 10.78 9.96 8.72
CA ALA A 190 11.96 10.23 7.90
C ALA A 190 11.65 10.06 6.41
N ILE A 191 10.93 9.00 6.03
CA ILE A 191 10.42 8.80 4.65
C ILE A 191 9.59 10.02 4.24
N GLY A 192 8.66 10.44 5.10
CA GLY A 192 7.79 11.57 4.80
C GLY A 192 8.55 12.89 4.57
N HIS A 193 9.56 13.18 5.38
CA HIS A 193 10.39 14.38 5.21
C HIS A 193 11.22 14.31 3.93
N TYR A 194 11.83 13.15 3.67
CA TYR A 194 12.67 12.94 2.49
C TYR A 194 11.87 13.04 1.19
N VAL A 195 10.67 12.48 1.14
CA VAL A 195 9.78 12.63 -0.02
C VAL A 195 9.42 14.10 -0.23
N ARG A 196 9.09 14.85 0.83
CA ARG A 196 8.74 16.27 0.72
C ARG A 196 9.91 17.14 0.28
N SER A 197 11.15 16.77 0.62
CA SER A 197 12.33 17.51 0.19
C SER A 197 12.70 17.22 -1.27
N LEU A 198 12.55 15.97 -1.73
CA LEU A 198 12.92 15.56 -3.08
C LEU A 198 11.82 15.86 -4.12
N PHE A 199 10.55 15.69 -3.75
CA PHE A 199 9.40 15.86 -4.64
C PHE A 199 8.57 17.07 -4.22
N THR A 200 8.91 18.24 -4.79
CA THR A 200 8.18 19.48 -4.50
C THR A 200 6.71 19.34 -4.88
N GLY A 201 5.81 19.59 -3.92
CA GLY A 201 4.36 19.47 -4.11
C GLY A 201 3.77 18.07 -3.83
N ALA A 202 4.60 17.08 -3.49
CA ALA A 202 4.10 15.76 -3.09
C ALA A 202 3.23 15.84 -1.83
N ARG A 203 2.09 15.16 -1.86
CA ARG A 203 1.15 15.11 -0.75
C ARG A 203 1.44 13.91 0.12
N VAL A 204 2.11 14.17 1.24
CA VAL A 204 2.47 13.15 2.23
C VAL A 204 1.54 13.25 3.43
N ARG A 205 0.90 12.13 3.79
CA ARG A 205 0.05 12.02 4.99
C ARG A 205 0.63 10.96 5.92
N TYR A 206 1.03 11.40 7.11
CA TYR A 206 1.29 10.52 8.24
C TYR A 206 0.07 10.46 9.13
N VAL A 207 -0.29 9.29 9.64
CA VAL A 207 -1.43 9.10 10.56
C VAL A 207 -1.19 7.84 11.41
N SER A 208 -1.62 7.84 12.67
CA SER A 208 -1.70 6.60 13.45
C SER A 208 -2.99 5.85 13.14
N SER A 209 -3.00 4.53 13.32
CA SER A 209 -4.21 3.72 13.10
C SER A 209 -5.38 4.11 14.01
N GLU A 210 -5.10 4.59 15.21
CA GLU A 210 -6.10 5.16 16.11
C GLU A 210 -6.68 6.48 15.57
N GLU A 211 -5.83 7.39 15.08
CA GLU A 211 -6.30 8.65 14.49
C GLU A 211 -7.14 8.38 13.24
N PHE A 212 -6.72 7.44 12.39
CA PHE A 212 -7.51 7.00 11.23
C PHE A 212 -8.89 6.47 11.66
N THR A 213 -8.94 5.65 12.73
CA THR A 213 -10.20 5.17 13.32
C THR A 213 -11.10 6.33 13.75
N ASN A 214 -10.54 7.29 14.49
CA ASN A 214 -11.28 8.42 15.03
C ASN A 214 -11.81 9.33 13.91
N ASP A 215 -10.97 9.60 12.89
CA ASP A 215 -11.37 10.37 11.71
C ASP A 215 -12.50 9.67 10.96
N PHE A 216 -12.48 8.33 10.86
CA PHE A 216 -13.54 7.56 10.22
C PHE A 216 -14.85 7.65 11.00
N ILE A 217 -14.82 7.40 12.32
CA ILE A 217 -16.00 7.46 13.19
C ILE A 217 -16.65 8.86 13.11
N ASN A 218 -15.86 9.92 13.15
CA ASN A 218 -16.36 11.29 13.03
C ASN A 218 -16.95 11.57 11.64
N ALA A 219 -16.34 11.03 10.57
CA ALA A 219 -16.85 11.21 9.22
C ALA A 219 -18.19 10.52 8.98
N ILE A 220 -18.41 9.35 9.59
CA ILE A 220 -19.71 8.66 9.55
C ILE A 220 -20.75 9.45 10.35
N ARG A 221 -20.40 9.90 11.56
CA ARG A 221 -21.31 10.66 12.43
C ARG A 221 -21.81 11.95 11.80
N ASP A 222 -20.93 12.68 11.10
CA ASP A 222 -21.22 14.01 10.56
C ASP A 222 -21.64 13.99 9.07
N ASP A 223 -21.86 12.81 8.48
CA ASP A 223 -22.14 12.61 7.05
C ASP A 223 -21.06 13.25 6.12
N ARG A 224 -19.79 13.14 6.52
CA ARG A 224 -18.62 13.71 5.81
C ARG A 224 -17.71 12.66 5.20
N ALA A 225 -18.26 11.52 4.76
CA ALA A 225 -17.51 10.42 4.16
C ALA A 225 -16.62 10.88 2.99
N ALA A 226 -17.11 11.77 2.12
CA ALA A 226 -16.33 12.30 1.00
C ALA A 226 -15.08 13.10 1.45
N THR A 227 -15.16 13.79 2.59
CA THR A 227 -14.02 14.55 3.14
C THR A 227 -12.96 13.61 3.69
N PHE A 228 -13.38 12.54 4.38
CA PHE A 228 -12.49 11.48 4.84
C PHE A 228 -11.76 10.82 3.67
N GLN A 229 -12.50 10.42 2.64
CA GLN A 229 -11.92 9.79 1.45
C GLN A 229 -10.90 10.71 0.77
N ARG A 230 -11.20 12.00 0.58
CA ARG A 230 -10.20 12.94 0.04
C ARG A 230 -8.97 13.03 0.92
N ARG A 231 -9.14 13.14 2.24
CA ARG A 231 -8.02 13.24 3.20
C ARG A 231 -7.04 12.07 3.11
N TYR A 232 -7.52 10.85 2.86
CA TYR A 232 -6.68 9.65 2.87
C TYR A 232 -6.39 9.05 1.50
N ARG A 233 -7.20 9.34 0.48
CA ARG A 233 -7.04 8.79 -0.89
C ARG A 233 -6.47 9.79 -1.88
N ASP A 234 -6.51 11.09 -1.57
CA ASP A 234 -5.93 12.15 -2.42
C ASP A 234 -4.51 12.53 -1.97
N VAL A 235 -3.66 11.51 -1.83
CA VAL A 235 -2.27 11.63 -1.37
C VAL A 235 -1.34 10.90 -2.33
N ASP A 236 -0.06 11.26 -2.29
CA ASP A 236 0.99 10.58 -3.06
C ASP A 236 1.72 9.53 -2.20
N VAL A 237 1.79 9.79 -0.88
CA VAL A 237 2.37 8.89 0.11
C VAL A 237 1.47 8.86 1.35
N LEU A 238 1.04 7.66 1.74
CA LEU A 238 0.33 7.38 2.98
C LEU A 238 1.24 6.59 3.94
N LEU A 239 1.50 7.16 5.11
CA LEU A 239 2.30 6.58 6.18
C LEU A 239 1.36 6.24 7.35
N ILE A 240 1.22 4.96 7.66
CA ILE A 240 0.31 4.45 8.69
C ILE A 240 1.14 3.88 9.83
N ASP A 241 1.05 4.49 11.01
CA ASP A 241 1.73 4.00 12.21
C ASP A 241 0.84 3.03 13.00
N ASP A 242 1.48 2.02 13.60
CA ASP A 242 0.91 1.06 14.53
C ASP A 242 -0.39 0.38 14.04
N ILE A 243 -0.30 -0.33 12.91
CA ILE A 243 -1.43 -1.01 12.25
C ILE A 243 -2.18 -2.01 13.15
N GLN A 244 -1.51 -2.54 14.18
CA GLN A 244 -2.11 -3.43 15.17
C GLN A 244 -3.32 -2.80 15.87
N PHE A 245 -3.41 -1.46 15.97
CA PHE A 245 -4.56 -0.80 16.59
C PHE A 245 -5.83 -0.81 15.72
N LEU A 246 -5.80 -1.39 14.52
CA LEU A 246 -7.00 -1.72 13.76
C LEU A 246 -7.63 -3.07 14.14
N GLU A 247 -6.92 -3.93 14.90
CA GLU A 247 -7.44 -5.22 15.35
C GLU A 247 -8.78 -5.05 16.09
N GLY A 248 -9.76 -5.89 15.75
CA GLY A 248 -11.12 -5.83 16.33
C GLY A 248 -12.01 -4.69 15.83
N LYS A 249 -11.50 -3.72 15.07
CA LYS A 249 -12.27 -2.58 14.52
C LYS A 249 -12.77 -2.87 13.10
N ILE A 250 -13.68 -3.83 12.96
CA ILE A 250 -14.11 -4.39 11.65
C ILE A 250 -14.46 -3.31 10.61
N GLN A 251 -15.37 -2.38 10.92
CA GLN A 251 -15.76 -1.32 9.97
C GLN A 251 -14.59 -0.41 9.56
N THR A 252 -13.66 -0.15 10.49
CA THR A 252 -12.45 0.64 10.18
C THR A 252 -11.46 -0.16 9.33
N GLN A 253 -11.35 -1.47 9.55
CA GLN A 253 -10.55 -2.35 8.70
C GLN A 253 -11.09 -2.39 7.27
N GLU A 254 -12.42 -2.45 7.10
CA GLU A 254 -13.07 -2.38 5.79
C GLU A 254 -12.75 -1.06 5.07
N GLU A 255 -12.91 0.08 5.73
CA GLU A 255 -12.60 1.38 5.12
C GLU A 255 -11.11 1.54 4.81
N PHE A 256 -10.23 1.04 5.70
CA PHE A 256 -8.80 1.00 5.45
C PHE A 256 -8.46 0.13 4.24
N PHE A 257 -9.10 -1.03 4.08
CA PHE A 257 -8.91 -1.91 2.92
C PHE A 257 -9.29 -1.20 1.61
N HIS A 258 -10.38 -0.44 1.58
CA HIS A 258 -10.77 0.36 0.42
C HIS A 258 -9.77 1.48 0.12
N THR A 259 -9.29 2.17 1.16
CA THR A 259 -8.26 3.21 1.04
C THR A 259 -6.96 2.62 0.50
N PHE A 260 -6.50 1.51 1.06
CA PHE A 260 -5.31 0.77 0.62
C PHE A 260 -5.40 0.44 -0.87
N ASN A 261 -6.48 -0.20 -1.30
CA ASN A 261 -6.64 -0.61 -2.70
C ASN A 261 -6.69 0.57 -3.66
N THR A 262 -7.37 1.66 -3.27
CA THR A 262 -7.43 2.87 -4.10
C THR A 262 -6.04 3.45 -4.33
N LEU A 263 -5.24 3.57 -3.28
CA LEU A 263 -3.88 4.09 -3.36
C LEU A 263 -2.94 3.14 -4.09
N HIS A 264 -2.99 1.85 -3.76
CA HIS A 264 -2.13 0.82 -4.36
C HIS A 264 -2.35 0.72 -5.88
N ASN A 265 -3.60 0.65 -6.33
CA ASN A 265 -3.95 0.61 -7.75
C ASN A 265 -3.55 1.89 -8.51
N ALA A 266 -3.51 3.03 -7.81
CA ALA A 266 -3.06 4.31 -8.36
C ALA A 266 -1.54 4.52 -8.25
N ASN A 267 -0.78 3.47 -7.89
CA ASN A 267 0.66 3.50 -7.66
C ASN A 267 1.10 4.59 -6.66
N LYS A 268 0.26 4.89 -5.66
CA LYS A 268 0.61 5.76 -4.55
C LYS A 268 1.35 4.95 -3.50
N GLN A 269 2.36 5.55 -2.86
CA GLN A 269 3.17 4.83 -1.88
C GLN A 269 2.39 4.61 -0.59
N ILE A 270 2.44 3.38 -0.08
CA ILE A 270 1.91 3.03 1.23
C ILE A 270 3.08 2.52 2.09
N VAL A 271 3.25 3.09 3.27
CA VAL A 271 4.20 2.61 4.29
C VAL A 271 3.44 2.34 5.57
N ILE A 272 3.66 1.18 6.17
CA ILE A 272 2.94 0.69 7.33
C ILE A 272 3.94 0.32 8.41
N SER A 273 3.66 0.67 9.65
CA SER A 273 4.38 0.15 10.81
C SER A 273 3.53 -0.82 11.61
N SER A 274 4.17 -1.76 12.29
CA SER A 274 3.52 -2.75 13.15
C SER A 274 4.40 -3.15 14.34
N ASP A 275 3.81 -3.58 15.45
CA ASP A 275 4.57 -4.19 16.55
C ASP A 275 5.03 -5.63 16.24
N ARG A 276 4.41 -6.29 15.26
CA ARG A 276 4.65 -7.69 14.89
C ARG A 276 4.40 -7.95 13.39
N PRO A 277 4.93 -9.04 12.82
CA PRO A 277 4.72 -9.35 11.41
C PRO A 277 3.24 -9.65 11.09
N PRO A 278 2.80 -9.48 9.82
CA PRO A 278 1.40 -9.63 9.41
C PRO A 278 0.74 -10.93 9.86
N LYS A 279 1.46 -12.05 9.80
CA LYS A 279 0.95 -13.36 10.22
C LYS A 279 0.55 -13.45 11.70
N ARG A 280 1.09 -12.57 12.56
CA ARG A 280 0.76 -12.49 13.99
C ARG A 280 -0.33 -11.47 14.32
N LEU A 281 -0.84 -10.74 13.33
CA LEU A 281 -1.97 -9.80 13.47
C LEU A 281 -3.29 -10.57 13.31
N GLU A 282 -3.54 -11.54 14.19
CA GLU A 282 -4.62 -12.54 14.06
C GLU A 282 -6.02 -11.92 13.99
N ALA A 283 -6.24 -10.76 14.63
CA ALA A 283 -7.51 -10.05 14.65
C ALA A 283 -7.68 -9.03 13.51
N LEU A 284 -6.73 -8.97 12.57
CA LEU A 284 -6.92 -8.35 11.26
C LEU A 284 -7.52 -9.34 10.28
N GLU A 285 -8.34 -8.87 9.36
CA GLU A 285 -8.87 -9.70 8.28
C GLU A 285 -7.75 -10.27 7.39
N ASP A 286 -7.90 -11.54 6.97
CA ASP A 286 -6.97 -12.25 6.09
C ASP A 286 -6.58 -11.44 4.85
N ARG A 287 -7.57 -10.77 4.25
CA ARG A 287 -7.34 -9.96 3.05
C ARG A 287 -6.40 -8.80 3.30
N LEU A 288 -6.40 -8.17 4.47
CA LEU A 288 -5.45 -7.12 4.81
C LEU A 288 -4.05 -7.69 5.04
N ARG A 289 -3.95 -8.79 5.80
CA ARG A 289 -2.67 -9.49 6.02
C ARG A 289 -2.00 -9.87 4.69
N ASN A 290 -2.76 -10.45 3.77
CA ASN A 290 -2.26 -10.83 2.45
C ASN A 290 -1.76 -9.61 1.66
N ARG A 291 -2.45 -8.47 1.74
CA ARG A 291 -2.04 -7.23 1.05
C ARG A 291 -0.75 -6.65 1.62
N PHE A 292 -0.53 -6.79 2.92
CA PHE A 292 0.71 -6.37 3.55
C PHE A 292 1.90 -7.20 3.08
N GLU A 293 1.68 -8.45 2.71
CA GLU A 293 2.70 -9.36 2.18
C GLU A 293 3.01 -9.15 0.68
N TRP A 294 2.26 -8.29 -0.04
CA TRP A 294 2.50 -8.04 -1.46
C TRP A 294 3.77 -7.23 -1.75
N GLY A 295 4.26 -6.50 -0.74
CA GLY A 295 5.39 -5.60 -0.87
C GLY A 295 6.62 -6.08 -0.10
N LEU A 296 7.38 -5.13 0.42
CA LEU A 296 8.58 -5.46 1.22
C LEU A 296 8.23 -5.49 2.71
N LEU A 297 8.60 -6.60 3.35
CA LEU A 297 8.56 -6.75 4.80
C LEU A 297 9.97 -6.63 5.34
N THR A 298 10.15 -5.78 6.35
CA THR A 298 11.42 -5.63 7.06
C THR A 298 11.17 -5.56 8.55
N ASP A 299 12.03 -6.20 9.31
CA ASP A 299 12.06 -6.08 10.76
C ASP A 299 13.02 -4.99 11.22
N VAL A 300 12.77 -4.50 12.43
CA VAL A 300 13.73 -3.77 13.25
C VAL A 300 13.85 -4.52 14.56
N ILE A 301 15.07 -4.89 14.92
CA ILE A 301 15.35 -5.64 16.15
C ILE A 301 16.09 -4.77 17.17
N PRO A 302 16.12 -5.17 18.45
CA PRO A 302 16.87 -4.46 19.48
C PRO A 302 18.34 -4.23 19.07
N PRO A 303 18.86 -2.99 19.20
CA PRO A 303 20.24 -2.67 18.82
C PRO A 303 21.27 -3.28 19.79
N ASP A 304 22.46 -3.58 19.25
CA ASP A 304 23.63 -3.96 20.03
C ASP A 304 24.14 -2.81 20.92
N LEU A 305 25.08 -3.12 21.83
CA LEU A 305 25.61 -2.13 22.78
C LEU A 305 26.21 -0.91 22.07
N GLU A 306 26.95 -1.13 20.99
CA GLU A 306 27.60 -0.07 20.21
C GLU A 306 26.56 0.88 19.61
N THR A 307 25.55 0.34 18.93
CA THR A 307 24.45 1.10 18.34
C THR A 307 23.64 1.81 19.43
N ARG A 308 23.39 1.18 20.58
CA ARG A 308 22.72 1.82 21.73
C ARG A 308 23.49 3.02 22.26
N ILE A 309 24.81 2.91 22.44
CA ILE A 309 25.66 4.02 22.87
C ILE A 309 25.60 5.15 21.84
N ALA A 310 25.66 4.83 20.54
CA ALA A 310 25.55 5.82 19.47
C ALA A 310 24.17 6.53 19.48
N ILE A 311 23.07 5.80 19.66
CA ILE A 311 21.72 6.36 19.81
C ILE A 311 21.67 7.32 21.01
N LEU A 312 22.17 6.89 22.17
CA LEU A 312 22.15 7.71 23.39
C LEU A 312 22.98 8.97 23.24
N ARG A 313 24.19 8.89 22.66
CA ARG A 313 25.03 10.06 22.38
C ARG A 313 24.34 11.06 21.45
N LYS A 314 23.69 10.57 20.39
CA LYS A 314 22.96 11.41 19.42
C LYS A 314 21.74 12.07 20.05
N LYS A 315 20.99 11.34 20.87
CA LYS A 315 19.85 11.88 21.62
C LYS A 315 20.30 12.93 22.64
N ALA A 316 21.37 12.65 23.40
CA ALA A 316 21.94 13.59 24.36
C ALA A 316 22.39 14.89 23.69
N ALA A 317 23.08 14.82 22.54
CA ALA A 317 23.45 16.00 21.75
C ALA A 317 22.23 16.79 21.26
N THR A 318 21.18 16.11 20.80
CA THR A 318 19.95 16.75 20.32
C THR A 318 19.16 17.44 21.44
N GLU A 319 19.19 16.87 22.64
CA GLU A 319 18.48 17.38 23.83
C GLU A 319 19.34 18.32 24.70
N ASN A 320 20.56 18.64 24.26
CA ASN A 320 21.56 19.40 25.03
C ASN A 320 21.81 18.82 26.44
N LEU A 321 21.78 17.50 26.55
CA LEU A 321 22.07 16.77 27.78
C LEU A 321 23.54 16.35 27.80
N THR A 322 24.24 16.62 28.90
CA THR A 322 25.58 16.09 29.15
C THR A 322 25.49 14.68 29.73
N ALA A 323 25.99 13.70 28.99
CA ALA A 323 26.24 12.36 29.51
C ALA A 323 27.73 12.26 29.92
N PRO A 324 28.05 11.74 31.11
CA PRO A 324 29.44 11.45 31.48
C PRO A 324 30.04 10.39 30.51
N PRO A 325 31.37 10.42 30.32
CA PRO A 325 32.07 9.64 29.29
C PRO A 325 31.90 8.12 29.39
#